data_AF-A0A519II93-F1
#
_entry.id   AF-A0A519II93-F1
#
_cell.length_a   1.000
_cell.length_b   1.000
_cell.length_c   1.000
_cell.angle_alpha   90.00
_cell.angle_beta   90.00
_cell.angle_gamma   90.00
#
_symmetry.space_group_name_H-M   'P 1'
#
loop_
_entity.id
_entity.type
_entity.pdbx_description
1 polymer ?
#
loop_
_entity_poly.entity_id
_entity_poly.type
_entity_poly.pdbx_seq_one_letter_code
_entity_poly.pdbx_strand_id
1 'polypeptide(L)'
;MHLPATFHAARRLALPLLIALGAASTVPGTALAEPRHAEACVAPRDLVGLDLNLQVEKAEGTAAASYPNQGVIVRRIQARGLWTSSGVGGPQHRDGRGTSHWHRDGERGLVETSRDVTGLPASSTFNYRFETPTSGRWTWQIDRGQATLSGSFTTVPSAPMPEQLLAPATNAGLHVPLIIKHTVSQLPAGVYPQAGLVLQTYAADGTLTFRGFGPGTIDSTGTYAYKRVSANTAVEETTQVSATFTLPYTMVYTYKTANSGVWHQNFANGLIYFSGTFDTFPR
;
A
#
# COMPACT_ATOMS: atom_id res chain seq x y z
N MET A 1 2.08 -56.63 -28.52
CA MET A 1 1.41 -56.19 -29.77
C MET A 1 0.51 -55.01 -29.40
N HIS A 2 1.08 -53.86 -29.02
CA HIS A 2 1.29 -52.67 -29.87
C HIS A 2 0.02 -52.21 -30.61
N LEU A 3 -0.67 -51.25 -29.99
CA LEU A 3 -1.56 -50.29 -30.66
C LEU A 3 -0.94 -48.89 -30.48
N PRO A 4 -0.67 -48.15 -31.55
CA PRO A 4 -0.23 -46.77 -31.47
C PRO A 4 -1.41 -45.77 -31.46
N ALA A 5 -1.13 -44.61 -30.88
CA ALA A 5 -1.96 -43.42 -30.85
C ALA A 5 -2.05 -42.74 -32.23
N THR A 6 -3.09 -41.93 -32.44
CA THR A 6 -2.99 -40.60 -33.07
C THR A 6 -4.34 -39.87 -32.99
N PHE A 7 -4.39 -38.78 -32.22
CA PHE A 7 -5.33 -37.66 -32.44
C PHE A 7 -4.48 -36.41 -32.59
N HIS A 8 -4.40 -35.90 -33.82
CA HIS A 8 -3.90 -34.55 -34.13
C HIS A 8 -5.10 -33.72 -34.60
N ALA A 9 -5.37 -32.60 -33.94
CA ALA A 9 -5.99 -31.43 -34.55
C ALA A 9 -5.84 -30.21 -33.64
N ALA A 10 -4.67 -29.56 -33.69
CA ALA A 10 -4.50 -28.21 -33.17
C ALA A 10 -5.01 -27.21 -34.22
N ARG A 11 -6.15 -26.58 -33.96
CA ARG A 11 -6.64 -25.43 -34.75
C ARG A 11 -5.85 -24.18 -34.35
N ARG A 12 -4.98 -23.71 -35.24
CA ARG A 12 -4.42 -22.34 -35.21
C ARG A 12 -5.42 -21.39 -35.85
N LEU A 13 -5.89 -20.41 -35.08
CA LEU A 13 -6.61 -19.24 -35.60
C LEU A 13 -5.60 -18.13 -35.90
N ALA A 14 -5.47 -17.77 -37.17
CA ALA A 14 -4.72 -16.61 -37.63
C ALA A 14 -5.64 -15.37 -37.57
N LEU A 15 -5.16 -14.29 -36.95
CA LEU A 15 -5.79 -12.97 -37.00
C LEU A 15 -5.09 -12.14 -38.09
N PRO A 16 -5.82 -11.39 -38.94
CA PRO A 16 -5.21 -10.46 -39.88
C PRO A 16 -4.78 -9.17 -39.18
N LEU A 17 -3.52 -8.79 -39.43
CA LEU A 17 -2.91 -7.52 -39.07
C LEU A 17 -3.34 -6.46 -40.10
N LEU A 18 -4.04 -5.42 -39.65
CA LEU A 18 -4.38 -4.25 -40.49
C LEU A 18 -3.43 -3.11 -40.14
N ILE A 19 -2.52 -2.83 -41.07
CA ILE A 19 -1.61 -1.68 -41.05
C ILE A 19 -2.35 -0.51 -41.71
N ALA A 20 -2.52 0.60 -40.98
CA ALA A 20 -2.91 1.88 -41.56
C ALA A 20 -1.83 2.92 -41.24
N LEU A 21 -1.13 3.37 -42.28
CA LEU A 21 -0.32 4.59 -42.27
C LEU A 21 -1.25 5.80 -42.17
N GLY A 22 -0.98 6.69 -41.20
CA GLY A 22 -1.58 8.01 -41.11
C GLY A 22 -0.49 9.05 -40.82
N ALA A 23 -0.36 10.01 -41.73
CA ALA A 23 0.70 11.01 -41.77
C ALA A 23 0.64 12.02 -40.61
N ALA A 24 1.83 12.54 -40.28
CA ALA A 24 2.07 13.58 -39.30
C ALA A 24 1.43 14.93 -39.69
N SER A 25 0.97 15.68 -38.70
CA SER A 25 0.85 17.14 -38.76
C SER A 25 1.40 17.73 -37.46
N THR A 26 2.57 18.35 -37.55
CA THR A 26 3.23 19.07 -36.47
C THR A 26 2.74 20.52 -36.46
N VAL A 27 2.03 20.91 -35.40
CA VAL A 27 1.80 22.32 -35.07
C VAL A 27 2.75 22.70 -33.92
N PRO A 28 3.60 23.73 -34.06
CA PRO A 28 4.46 24.18 -32.98
C PRO A 28 3.63 24.98 -31.98
N GLY A 29 3.19 24.32 -30.91
CA GLY A 29 2.59 24.96 -29.74
C GLY A 29 3.67 25.46 -28.80
N THR A 30 3.78 26.78 -28.68
CA THR A 30 4.56 27.53 -27.68
C THR A 30 4.59 26.85 -26.32
N ALA A 31 5.79 26.49 -25.86
CA ALA A 31 6.04 25.99 -24.52
C ALA A 31 5.69 27.08 -23.50
N LEU A 32 4.54 26.92 -22.83
CA LEU A 32 4.28 27.61 -21.57
C LEU A 32 5.29 27.07 -20.57
N ALA A 33 6.23 27.95 -20.18
CA ALA A 33 7.17 27.65 -19.11
C ALA A 33 6.38 27.35 -17.83
N GLU A 34 6.37 26.09 -17.41
CA GLU A 34 5.91 25.70 -16.08
C GLU A 34 6.77 26.43 -15.04
N PRO A 35 6.17 27.09 -14.03
CA PRO A 35 6.93 27.63 -12.92
C PRO A 35 7.49 26.45 -12.11
N ARG A 36 8.75 26.10 -12.35
CA ARG A 36 9.54 25.19 -11.50
C ARG A 36 9.89 25.88 -10.19
N HIS A 37 8.91 26.08 -9.32
CA HIS A 37 9.17 26.07 -7.89
C HIS A 37 8.85 24.66 -7.38
N ALA A 38 9.76 23.72 -7.65
CA ALA A 38 9.83 22.53 -6.84
C ALA A 38 10.20 23.01 -5.44
N GLU A 39 9.22 23.11 -4.53
CA GLU A 39 9.50 23.35 -3.12
C GLU A 39 10.59 22.37 -2.70
N ALA A 40 11.70 22.90 -2.17
CA ALA A 40 12.79 22.07 -1.71
C ALA A 40 12.24 21.17 -0.59
N CYS A 41 12.04 19.89 -0.88
CA CYS A 41 11.67 18.91 0.12
C CYS A 41 12.86 18.76 1.08
N VAL A 42 12.73 19.35 2.26
CA VAL A 42 13.69 19.24 3.36
C VAL A 42 13.01 18.46 4.49
N ALA A 43 13.69 17.43 4.99
CA ALA A 43 13.21 16.65 6.13
C ALA A 43 12.92 17.59 7.32
N PRO A 44 11.90 17.30 8.16
CA PRO A 44 11.59 18.14 9.31
C PRO A 44 12.71 18.09 10.36
N ARG A 45 12.76 19.08 11.26
CA ARG A 45 13.78 19.12 12.33
C ARG A 45 13.50 18.09 13.43
N ASP A 46 12.22 17.86 13.71
CA ASP A 46 11.73 16.80 14.57
C ASP A 46 10.37 16.30 14.04
N LEU A 47 9.86 15.23 14.64
CA LEU A 47 8.58 14.63 14.28
C LEU A 47 7.56 14.72 15.42
N VAL A 48 7.82 15.55 16.43
CA VAL A 48 6.99 15.59 17.64
C VAL A 48 5.58 16.08 17.29
N GLY A 49 4.57 15.36 17.78
CA GLY A 49 3.17 15.67 17.49
C GLY A 49 2.68 15.15 16.14
N LEU A 50 3.48 14.33 15.45
CA LEU A 50 3.09 13.64 14.23
C LEU A 50 2.89 12.14 14.47
N ASP A 51 1.87 11.60 13.79
CA ASP A 51 1.72 10.19 13.53
C ASP A 51 2.42 9.88 12.20
N LEU A 52 3.36 8.92 12.22
CA LEU A 52 3.98 8.35 11.04
C LEU A 52 3.23 7.08 10.67
N ASN A 53 2.56 7.09 9.52
CA ASN A 53 1.91 5.92 8.96
C ASN A 53 2.92 5.16 8.10
N LEU A 54 3.52 4.09 8.63
CA LEU A 54 4.54 3.29 7.97
C LEU A 54 3.87 2.11 7.25
N GLN A 55 3.58 2.27 5.96
CA GLN A 55 3.04 1.18 5.13
C GLN A 55 4.15 0.14 4.91
N VAL A 56 3.89 -1.11 5.26
CA VAL A 56 4.83 -2.22 5.09
C VAL A 56 4.64 -2.84 3.71
N GLU A 57 5.63 -2.67 2.84
CA GLU A 57 5.60 -3.18 1.47
C GLU A 57 6.54 -4.38 1.29
N LYS A 58 7.58 -4.46 2.12
CA LYS A 58 8.56 -5.54 2.07
C LYS A 58 9.05 -5.88 3.47
N ALA A 59 9.15 -7.18 3.75
CA ALA A 59 9.68 -7.75 4.96
C ALA A 59 10.70 -8.84 4.63
N GLU A 60 11.91 -8.75 5.19
CA GLU A 60 13.01 -9.70 4.96
C GLU A 60 13.67 -10.11 6.28
N GLY A 61 14.19 -11.33 6.31
CA GLY A 61 14.89 -11.89 7.48
C GLY A 61 14.02 -12.77 8.36
N THR A 62 14.65 -13.68 9.10
CA THR A 62 13.96 -14.68 9.95
C THR A 62 13.26 -14.04 11.14
N ALA A 63 13.80 -12.95 11.67
CA ALA A 63 13.15 -12.21 12.76
C ALA A 63 11.89 -11.46 12.29
N ALA A 64 11.70 -11.21 10.98
CA ALA A 64 10.58 -10.43 10.47
C ALA A 64 9.22 -11.09 10.75
N ALA A 65 9.18 -12.42 10.92
CA ALA A 65 7.96 -13.12 11.31
C ALA A 65 7.45 -12.72 12.71
N SER A 66 8.32 -12.18 13.57
CA SER A 66 7.97 -11.69 14.90
C SER A 66 7.53 -10.22 14.91
N TYR A 67 7.47 -9.57 13.75
CA TYR A 67 7.11 -8.17 13.57
C TYR A 67 5.98 -8.03 12.54
N PRO A 68 5.28 -6.88 12.50
CA PRO A 68 4.31 -6.61 11.45
C PRO A 68 4.96 -6.68 10.06
N ASN A 69 4.56 -7.65 9.24
CA ASN A 69 5.18 -7.94 7.95
C ASN A 69 4.32 -7.54 6.74
N GLN A 70 3.15 -6.95 7.00
CA GLN A 70 2.24 -6.37 6.01
C GLN A 70 1.46 -5.20 6.64
N GLY A 71 0.53 -4.60 5.89
CA GLY A 71 -0.35 -3.55 6.43
C GLY A 71 0.39 -2.25 6.77
N VAL A 72 0.13 -1.69 7.94
CA VAL A 72 0.65 -0.39 8.39
C VAL A 72 0.95 -0.36 9.88
N ILE A 73 2.03 0.35 10.22
CA ILE A 73 2.41 0.69 11.59
C ILE A 73 2.22 2.20 11.76
N VAL A 74 1.34 2.63 12.65
CA VAL A 74 1.16 4.03 13.03
C VAL A 74 2.02 4.31 14.24
N ARG A 75 3.10 5.07 14.06
CA ARG A 75 4.03 5.47 15.12
C ARG A 75 3.77 6.91 15.52
N ARG A 76 3.27 7.13 16.73
CA ARG A 76 2.99 8.45 17.30
C ARG A 76 4.20 8.93 18.08
N ILE A 77 4.78 10.06 17.65
CA ILE A 77 5.96 10.65 18.29
C ILE A 77 5.53 11.74 19.27
N GLN A 78 5.93 11.56 20.52
CA GLN A 78 5.64 12.45 21.63
C GLN A 78 6.87 13.26 22.01
N ALA A 79 6.67 14.27 22.85
CA ALA A 79 7.78 15.07 23.38
C ALA A 79 8.82 14.20 24.10
N ARG A 80 10.07 14.68 24.13
CA ARG A 80 11.21 14.01 24.78
C ARG A 80 11.56 12.64 24.18
N GLY A 81 11.26 12.43 22.90
CA GLY A 81 11.61 11.22 22.16
C GLY A 81 10.77 9.99 22.52
N LEU A 82 9.71 10.16 23.31
CA LEU A 82 8.77 9.06 23.60
C LEU A 82 7.95 8.73 22.36
N TRP A 83 7.64 7.45 22.16
CA TRP A 83 6.76 7.02 21.08
C TRP A 83 5.83 5.91 21.53
N THR A 84 4.69 5.84 20.84
CA THR A 84 3.77 4.69 20.88
C THR A 84 3.53 4.21 19.45
N SER A 85 3.29 2.93 19.27
CA SER A 85 2.93 2.37 17.96
C SER A 85 1.67 1.54 18.06
N SER A 86 0.82 1.67 17.05
CA SER A 86 -0.35 0.81 16.85
C SER A 86 -0.50 0.50 15.36
N GLY A 87 -1.41 -0.39 14.97
CA GLY A 87 -1.60 -0.68 13.55
C GLY A 87 -2.27 -2.02 13.26
N VAL A 88 -2.08 -2.47 12.02
CA VAL A 88 -2.47 -3.80 11.54
C VAL A 88 -1.31 -4.27 10.68
N GLY A 89 -0.75 -5.44 10.95
CA GLY A 89 0.37 -5.94 10.18
C GLY A 89 0.56 -7.45 10.20
N GLY A 90 -0.55 -8.18 10.18
CA GLY A 90 -0.57 -9.63 10.30
C GLY A 90 -0.67 -10.10 11.76
N PRO A 91 -0.70 -11.43 11.97
CA PRO A 91 -1.10 -12.04 13.24
C PRO A 91 -0.13 -11.80 14.41
N GLN A 92 1.09 -11.34 14.13
CA GLN A 92 2.13 -11.06 15.13
C GLN A 92 2.30 -9.56 15.40
N HIS A 93 1.49 -8.68 14.79
CA HIS A 93 1.53 -7.25 15.09
C HIS A 93 1.18 -7.01 16.55
N ARG A 94 1.99 -6.21 17.24
CA ARG A 94 1.77 -5.79 18.62
C ARG A 94 1.91 -4.29 18.72
N ASP A 95 1.04 -3.69 19.53
CA ASP A 95 1.19 -2.30 19.91
C ASP A 95 2.44 -2.18 20.81
N GLY A 96 3.15 -1.06 20.65
CA GLY A 96 4.48 -0.88 21.23
C GLY A 96 4.63 0.51 21.83
N ARG A 97 5.66 0.67 22.65
CA ARG A 97 6.07 1.96 23.17
C ARG A 97 7.55 1.98 23.47
N GLY A 98 8.15 3.15 23.47
CA GLY A 98 9.57 3.25 23.75
C GLY A 98 10.12 4.66 23.68
N THR A 99 11.43 4.74 23.53
CA THR A 99 12.17 5.99 23.31
C THR A 99 12.88 5.98 21.97
N SER A 100 13.13 7.17 21.45
CA SER A 100 13.72 7.42 20.14
C SER A 100 14.67 8.61 20.22
N HIS A 101 15.77 8.52 19.48
CA HIS A 101 16.69 9.62 19.22
C HIS A 101 16.79 9.81 17.71
N TRP A 102 16.82 11.07 17.30
CA TRP A 102 16.72 11.46 15.90
C TRP A 102 17.90 12.31 15.51
N HIS A 103 18.39 12.10 14.29
CA HIS A 103 19.30 13.03 13.65
C HIS A 103 19.00 13.09 12.16
N ARG A 104 19.32 14.22 11.54
CA ARG A 104 19.23 14.37 10.09
C ARG A 104 20.37 13.62 9.42
N ASP A 105 20.06 13.02 8.27
CA ASP A 105 21.02 12.41 7.36
C ASP A 105 20.86 13.08 5.99
N GLY A 106 21.55 14.21 5.81
CA GLY A 106 21.37 15.09 4.65
C GLY A 106 20.06 15.88 4.65
N GLU A 107 19.73 16.50 3.51
CA GLU A 107 18.58 17.39 3.39
C GLU A 107 17.23 16.66 3.47
N ARG A 108 17.17 15.42 2.96
CA ARG A 108 15.93 14.63 2.85
C ARG A 108 15.90 13.41 3.76
N GLY A 109 16.97 13.15 4.51
CA GLY A 109 17.08 11.97 5.36
C GLY A 109 16.88 12.29 6.83
N LEU A 110 16.26 11.36 7.54
CA LEU A 110 16.16 11.36 8.99
C LEU A 110 16.42 9.94 9.49
N VAL A 111 17.26 9.79 10.50
CA VAL A 111 17.57 8.50 11.11
C VAL A 111 17.06 8.50 12.55
N GLU A 112 16.28 7.48 12.87
CA GLU A 112 15.79 7.17 14.22
C GLU A 112 16.58 6.01 14.80
N THR A 113 17.11 6.17 16.00
CA THR A 113 17.53 5.04 16.83
C THR A 113 16.51 4.88 17.94
N SER A 114 15.86 3.73 18.01
CA SER A 114 14.77 3.48 18.96
C SER A 114 15.01 2.26 19.83
N ARG A 115 14.47 2.33 21.06
CA ARG A 115 14.47 1.22 22.03
C ARG A 115 13.04 0.98 22.52
N ASP A 116 12.56 -0.24 22.36
CA ASP A 116 11.26 -0.69 22.87
C ASP A 116 11.38 -1.02 24.37
N VAL A 117 10.42 -0.58 25.19
CA VAL A 117 10.39 -0.87 26.64
C VAL A 117 9.71 -2.20 26.98
N THR A 118 9.14 -2.91 26.00
CA THR A 118 8.42 -4.19 26.19
C THR A 118 9.32 -5.42 26.29
N GLY A 119 10.64 -5.24 26.32
CA GLY A 119 11.57 -6.31 26.73
C GLY A 119 12.37 -6.98 25.62
N LEU A 120 12.39 -6.43 24.40
CA LEU A 120 13.41 -6.77 23.41
C LEU A 120 14.58 -5.78 23.54
N PRO A 121 15.78 -6.20 23.97
CA PRO A 121 16.91 -5.31 24.23
C PRO A 121 17.54 -4.71 22.96
N ALA A 122 16.96 -4.96 21.79
CA ALA A 122 17.53 -4.49 20.54
C ALA A 122 17.16 -3.03 20.26
N SER A 123 18.20 -2.20 20.22
CA SER A 123 18.16 -0.95 19.48
C SER A 123 17.77 -1.27 18.04
N SER A 124 16.78 -0.55 17.52
CA SER A 124 16.37 -0.66 16.13
C SER A 124 16.53 0.68 15.43
N THR A 125 16.90 0.65 14.16
CA THR A 125 17.23 1.86 13.40
C THR A 125 16.24 2.05 12.27
N PHE A 126 15.54 3.19 12.26
CA PHE A 126 14.74 3.58 11.11
C PHE A 126 15.50 4.61 10.28
N ASN A 127 15.44 4.47 8.96
CA ASN A 127 15.92 5.48 8.02
C ASN A 127 14.73 5.96 7.21
N TYR A 128 14.46 7.25 7.27
CA TYR A 128 13.40 7.93 6.53
C TYR A 128 14.02 8.75 5.43
N ARG A 129 13.46 8.66 4.22
CA ARG A 129 13.81 9.50 3.09
C ARG A 129 12.55 10.22 2.61
N PHE A 130 12.50 11.53 2.82
CA PHE A 130 11.39 12.38 2.42
C PHE A 130 11.42 12.63 0.91
N GLU A 131 10.28 12.41 0.28
CA GLU A 131 10.01 12.73 -1.12
C GLU A 131 9.14 13.99 -1.24
N THR A 132 8.30 14.21 -0.23
CA THR A 132 7.55 15.45 0.01
C THR A 132 7.68 15.85 1.49
N PRO A 133 7.21 17.03 1.91
CA PRO A 133 7.24 17.42 3.32
C PRO A 133 6.53 16.45 4.28
N THR A 134 5.57 15.65 3.77
CA THR A 134 4.73 14.77 4.59
C THR A 134 4.71 13.32 4.11
N SER A 135 5.60 12.92 3.19
CA SER A 135 5.64 11.55 2.70
C SER A 135 7.02 11.15 2.18
N GLY A 136 7.24 9.85 2.09
CA GLY A 136 8.44 9.30 1.47
C GLY A 136 8.60 7.81 1.67
N ARG A 137 9.85 7.37 1.77
CA ARG A 137 10.24 5.96 1.94
C ARG A 137 10.88 5.75 3.30
N TRP A 138 10.70 4.56 3.86
CA TRP A 138 11.34 4.18 5.11
C TRP A 138 11.95 2.79 5.03
N THR A 139 12.99 2.57 5.84
CA THR A 139 13.53 1.25 6.15
C THR A 139 13.71 1.13 7.66
N TRP A 140 13.48 -0.06 8.20
CA TRP A 140 13.66 -0.38 9.60
C TRP A 140 14.55 -1.60 9.73
N GLN A 141 15.72 -1.40 10.32
CA GLN A 141 16.63 -2.46 10.68
C GLN A 141 16.36 -2.90 12.12
N ILE A 142 15.99 -4.16 12.25
CA ILE A 142 15.55 -4.79 13.48
C ILE A 142 16.66 -5.73 13.97
N ASP A 143 16.90 -5.77 15.28
CA ASP A 143 17.83 -6.72 15.90
C ASP A 143 19.22 -6.72 15.24
N ARG A 144 19.78 -5.52 15.00
CA ARG A 144 21.06 -5.33 14.28
C ARG A 144 21.07 -5.90 12.86
N GLY A 145 19.93 -5.84 12.17
CA GLY A 145 19.78 -6.24 10.78
C GLY A 145 19.36 -7.70 10.56
N GLN A 146 18.98 -8.42 11.63
CA GLN A 146 18.40 -9.77 11.49
C GLN A 146 17.04 -9.76 10.76
N ALA A 147 16.35 -8.63 10.79
CA ALA A 147 15.21 -8.36 9.92
C ALA A 147 15.25 -6.94 9.38
N THR A 148 14.68 -6.78 8.19
CA THR A 148 14.47 -5.48 7.55
C THR A 148 13.03 -5.36 7.11
N LEU A 149 12.36 -4.30 7.55
CA LEU A 149 11.06 -3.88 7.01
C LEU A 149 11.25 -2.61 6.19
N SER A 150 10.46 -2.44 5.14
CA SER A 150 10.50 -1.21 4.35
C SER A 150 9.20 -0.94 3.62
N GLY A 151 9.02 0.31 3.21
CA GLY A 151 7.90 0.73 2.39
C GLY A 151 7.80 2.24 2.27
N SER A 152 6.58 2.73 2.11
CA SER A 152 6.26 4.15 2.06
C SER A 152 5.71 4.64 3.41
N PHE A 153 5.84 5.94 3.65
CA PHE A 153 5.22 6.57 4.80
C PHE A 153 4.49 7.86 4.45
N THR A 154 3.51 8.21 5.29
CA THR A 154 2.97 9.57 5.38
C THR A 154 3.02 10.08 6.81
N THR A 155 3.04 11.39 6.99
CA THR A 155 2.92 12.04 8.29
C THR A 155 1.61 12.83 8.37
N VAL A 156 0.97 12.75 9.53
CA VAL A 156 -0.22 13.55 9.87
C VAL A 156 -0.14 14.02 11.32
N PRO A 157 -0.85 15.09 11.70
CA PRO A 157 -0.94 15.50 13.10
C PRO A 157 -1.48 14.36 13.99
N SER A 158 -0.87 14.13 15.15
CA SER A 158 -1.33 13.13 16.12
C SER A 158 -2.65 13.50 16.81
N ALA A 159 -3.00 14.79 16.80
CA ALA A 159 -4.25 15.34 17.30
C ALA A 159 -4.93 16.14 16.17
N PRO A 160 -5.47 15.46 15.14
CA PRO A 160 -6.06 16.13 13.99
C PRO A 160 -7.37 16.83 14.39
N MET A 161 -7.62 17.99 13.79
CA MET A 161 -8.94 18.62 13.82
C MET A 161 -9.93 17.81 12.96
N PRO A 162 -11.26 17.93 13.16
CA PRO A 162 -12.25 17.14 12.42
C PRO A 162 -12.09 17.19 10.89
N GLU A 163 -11.74 18.34 10.33
CA GLU A 163 -11.51 18.56 8.90
C GLU A 163 -10.25 17.85 8.37
N GLN A 164 -9.33 17.44 9.26
CA GLN A 164 -8.13 16.69 8.93
C GLN A 164 -8.35 15.17 9.02
N LEU A 165 -9.53 14.72 9.48
CA LEU A 165 -9.92 13.31 9.51
C LEU A 165 -10.41 12.86 8.13
N LEU A 166 -9.46 12.65 7.22
CA LEU A 166 -9.75 12.25 5.84
C LEU A 166 -10.22 10.79 5.73
N ALA A 167 -9.65 9.88 6.51
CA ALA A 167 -10.06 8.48 6.49
C ALA A 167 -11.43 8.32 7.18
N PRO A 168 -12.43 7.70 6.53
CA PRO A 168 -13.73 7.45 7.12
C PRO A 168 -13.62 6.38 8.22
N ALA A 169 -14.61 6.33 9.10
CA ALA A 169 -14.67 5.32 10.15
C ALA A 169 -15.02 3.91 9.61
N THR A 170 -15.65 3.82 8.44
CA THR A 170 -16.06 2.58 7.78
C THR A 170 -16.18 2.76 6.27
N ASN A 171 -16.03 1.67 5.52
CA ASN A 171 -16.39 1.60 4.10
C ASN A 171 -17.86 1.18 3.87
N ALA A 172 -18.62 0.85 4.91
CA ALA A 172 -20.01 0.39 4.77
C ALA A 172 -20.87 1.39 3.98
N GLY A 173 -21.59 0.90 2.97
CA GLY A 173 -22.44 1.73 2.12
C GLY A 173 -21.67 2.53 1.06
N LEU A 174 -20.40 2.22 0.82
CA LEU A 174 -19.61 2.86 -0.22
C LEU A 174 -19.38 1.95 -1.44
N HIS A 175 -19.18 2.62 -2.57
CA HIS A 175 -18.52 2.10 -3.76
C HIS A 175 -17.08 2.64 -3.80
N VAL A 176 -16.12 1.75 -4.03
CA VAL A 176 -14.70 2.10 -4.10
C VAL A 176 -14.12 1.52 -5.40
N PRO A 177 -14.04 2.32 -6.48
CA PRO A 177 -13.25 1.94 -7.65
C PRO A 177 -11.75 2.01 -7.33
N LEU A 178 -11.10 0.86 -7.38
CA LEU A 178 -9.65 0.72 -7.28
C LEU A 178 -9.05 0.67 -8.69
N ILE A 179 -8.25 1.68 -9.04
CA ILE A 179 -7.47 1.66 -10.29
C ILE A 179 -6.11 1.01 -9.99
N ILE A 180 -5.80 -0.07 -10.69
CA ILE A 180 -4.51 -0.77 -10.60
C ILE A 180 -3.50 -0.03 -11.47
N LYS A 181 -2.47 0.53 -10.84
CA LYS A 181 -1.36 1.24 -11.52
C LYS A 181 -0.10 0.41 -11.58
N HIS A 182 0.16 -0.39 -10.54
CA HIS A 182 1.33 -1.25 -10.46
C HIS A 182 0.97 -2.60 -9.84
N THR A 183 1.62 -3.65 -10.34
CA THR A 183 1.52 -5.00 -9.79
C THR A 183 2.91 -5.63 -9.73
N VAL A 184 3.23 -6.28 -8.62
CA VAL A 184 4.43 -7.12 -8.45
C VAL A 184 3.97 -8.50 -8.02
N SER A 185 4.46 -9.55 -8.66
CA SER A 185 3.97 -10.91 -8.42
C SER A 185 5.09 -11.93 -8.54
N GLN A 186 4.98 -13.00 -7.77
CA GLN A 186 5.81 -14.21 -7.93
C GLN A 186 5.23 -15.17 -8.98
N LEU A 187 4.01 -14.92 -9.45
CA LEU A 187 3.35 -15.74 -10.46
C LEU A 187 3.79 -15.36 -11.88
N PRO A 188 3.66 -16.28 -12.86
CA PRO A 188 3.90 -15.97 -14.27
C PRO A 188 3.05 -14.80 -14.78
N ALA A 189 3.57 -14.01 -15.71
CA ALA A 189 2.79 -12.94 -16.33
C ALA A 189 1.51 -13.48 -17.00
N GLY A 190 0.43 -12.70 -16.96
CA GLY A 190 -0.85 -13.03 -17.60
C GLY A 190 -1.83 -13.85 -16.75
N VAL A 191 -1.44 -14.32 -15.56
CA VAL A 191 -2.36 -15.04 -14.64
C VAL A 191 -2.97 -14.12 -13.57
N TYR A 192 -2.66 -12.83 -13.60
CA TYR A 192 -3.14 -11.80 -12.67
C TYR A 192 -3.26 -10.45 -13.39
N PRO A 193 -4.08 -9.51 -12.88
CA PRO A 193 -4.23 -8.20 -13.52
C PRO A 193 -2.98 -7.34 -13.32
N GLN A 194 -2.43 -6.80 -14.41
CA GLN A 194 -1.30 -5.85 -14.38
C GLN A 194 -1.75 -4.39 -14.45
N ALA A 195 -2.98 -4.17 -14.93
CA ALA A 195 -3.66 -2.89 -14.99
C ALA A 195 -5.17 -3.18 -15.05
N GLY A 196 -5.97 -2.16 -14.73
CA GLY A 196 -7.42 -2.26 -14.81
C GLY A 196 -8.09 -1.54 -13.66
N LEU A 197 -9.38 -1.81 -13.50
CA LEU A 197 -10.21 -1.27 -12.43
C LEU A 197 -10.94 -2.42 -11.74
N VAL A 198 -11.03 -2.34 -10.42
CA VAL A 198 -11.90 -3.21 -9.62
C VAL A 198 -12.86 -2.33 -8.86
N LEU A 199 -14.16 -2.47 -9.12
CA LEU A 199 -15.19 -1.79 -8.33
C LEU A 199 -15.54 -2.67 -7.13
N GLN A 200 -15.23 -2.19 -5.94
CA GLN A 200 -15.67 -2.80 -4.69
C GLN A 200 -16.93 -2.12 -4.19
N THR A 201 -17.91 -2.91 -3.75
CA THR A 201 -19.16 -2.41 -3.16
C THR A 201 -19.35 -3.02 -1.79
N TYR A 202 -19.49 -2.18 -0.78
CA TYR A 202 -19.47 -2.57 0.62
C TYR A 202 -20.88 -2.56 1.22
N ALA A 203 -21.29 -3.67 1.79
CA ALA A 203 -22.54 -3.79 2.55
C ALA A 203 -22.27 -3.58 4.05
N ALA A 204 -23.30 -3.14 4.77
CA ALA A 204 -23.20 -2.86 6.21
C ALA A 204 -23.04 -4.12 7.07
N ASP A 205 -23.30 -5.31 6.52
CA ASP A 205 -23.17 -6.60 7.18
C ASP A 205 -21.73 -7.16 7.15
N GLY A 206 -20.77 -6.39 6.63
CA GLY A 206 -19.37 -6.82 6.52
C GLY A 206 -19.07 -7.63 5.26
N THR A 207 -20.01 -7.72 4.31
CA THR A 207 -19.76 -8.34 2.99
C THR A 207 -19.40 -7.31 1.94
N LEU A 208 -18.69 -7.74 0.89
CA LEU A 208 -18.43 -6.94 -0.29
C LEU A 208 -18.49 -7.75 -1.59
N THR A 209 -18.76 -7.05 -2.68
CA THR A 209 -18.66 -7.59 -4.04
C THR A 209 -17.59 -6.86 -4.82
N PHE A 210 -16.91 -7.57 -5.70
CA PHE A 210 -15.87 -7.07 -6.58
C PHE A 210 -16.35 -7.25 -8.02
N ARG A 211 -16.27 -6.18 -8.80
CA ARG A 211 -16.48 -6.24 -10.24
C ARG A 211 -15.23 -5.81 -10.99
N GLY A 212 -14.66 -6.73 -11.75
CA GLY A 212 -13.42 -6.53 -12.49
C GLY A 212 -13.64 -5.89 -13.87
N PHE A 213 -12.80 -4.93 -14.22
CA PHE A 213 -12.77 -4.31 -15.54
C PHE A 213 -11.34 -4.27 -16.08
N GLY A 214 -11.08 -5.11 -17.08
CA GLY A 214 -9.80 -5.20 -17.77
C GLY A 214 -9.23 -6.62 -17.83
N PRO A 215 -8.07 -6.80 -18.47
CA PRO A 215 -7.45 -8.13 -18.60
C PRO A 215 -7.07 -8.73 -17.24
N GLY A 216 -7.45 -9.98 -17.01
CA GLY A 216 -7.08 -10.75 -15.81
C GLY A 216 -7.82 -10.35 -14.53
N THR A 217 -8.70 -9.34 -14.56
CA THR A 217 -9.61 -9.06 -13.45
C THR A 217 -10.73 -10.09 -13.42
N ILE A 218 -11.16 -10.47 -12.23
CA ILE A 218 -12.27 -11.41 -12.04
C ILE A 218 -13.28 -10.83 -11.07
N ASP A 219 -14.55 -11.15 -11.30
CA ASP A 219 -15.61 -10.86 -10.35
C ASP A 219 -15.44 -11.77 -9.13
N SER A 220 -15.76 -11.24 -7.96
CA SER A 220 -15.59 -11.95 -6.68
C SER A 220 -16.56 -11.41 -5.64
N THR A 221 -16.65 -12.13 -4.53
CA THR A 221 -17.32 -11.70 -3.30
C THR A 221 -16.37 -11.84 -2.12
N GLY A 222 -16.75 -11.37 -0.95
CA GLY A 222 -15.95 -11.58 0.24
C GLY A 222 -16.56 -10.99 1.49
N THR A 223 -15.81 -11.09 2.58
CA THR A 223 -16.04 -10.36 3.82
C THR A 223 -14.89 -9.40 4.08
N TYR A 224 -15.17 -8.26 4.70
CA TYR A 224 -14.13 -7.29 5.08
C TYR A 224 -14.21 -6.92 6.55
N ALA A 225 -13.04 -6.65 7.12
CA ALA A 225 -12.87 -5.92 8.36
C ALA A 225 -12.12 -4.63 8.06
N TYR A 226 -12.74 -3.48 8.33
CA TYR A 226 -12.15 -2.16 8.09
C TYR A 226 -11.80 -1.50 9.42
N LYS A 227 -10.60 -0.90 9.49
CA LYS A 227 -10.15 -0.14 10.65
C LYS A 227 -9.45 1.13 10.20
N ARG A 228 -9.97 2.28 10.60
CA ARG A 228 -9.22 3.54 10.57
C ARG A 228 -8.12 3.50 11.62
N VAL A 229 -6.87 3.71 11.20
CA VAL A 229 -5.70 3.64 12.10
C VAL A 229 -5.07 5.01 12.36
N SER A 230 -5.30 5.98 11.47
CA SER A 230 -4.87 7.37 11.67
C SER A 230 -5.80 8.34 10.92
N ALA A 231 -5.49 9.63 10.95
CA ALA A 231 -6.29 10.68 10.31
C ALA A 231 -6.51 10.46 8.81
N ASN A 232 -5.52 9.92 8.11
CA ASN A 232 -5.57 9.70 6.66
C ASN A 232 -5.29 8.25 6.25
N THR A 233 -5.16 7.31 7.19
CA THR A 233 -4.86 5.92 6.88
C THR A 233 -5.88 4.97 7.48
N ALA A 234 -6.29 4.01 6.67
CA ALA A 234 -7.11 2.89 7.10
C ALA A 234 -6.60 1.59 6.51
N VAL A 235 -6.96 0.48 7.16
CA VAL A 235 -6.64 -0.87 6.73
C VAL A 235 -7.92 -1.66 6.55
N GLU A 236 -7.93 -2.47 5.52
CA GLU A 236 -8.94 -3.47 5.26
C GLU A 236 -8.29 -4.85 5.20
N GLU A 237 -8.86 -5.79 5.94
CA GLU A 237 -8.52 -7.21 5.86
C GLU A 237 -9.73 -7.95 5.29
N THR A 238 -9.51 -8.70 4.22
CA THR A 238 -10.59 -9.31 3.45
C THR A 238 -10.29 -10.76 3.12
N THR A 239 -11.31 -11.60 3.13
CA THR A 239 -11.28 -12.92 2.47
C THR A 239 -12.03 -12.82 1.14
N GLN A 240 -11.30 -12.88 0.03
CA GLN A 240 -11.87 -12.82 -1.31
C GLN A 240 -12.16 -14.22 -1.82
N VAL A 241 -13.39 -14.43 -2.29
CA VAL A 241 -13.92 -15.66 -2.87
C VAL A 241 -14.25 -15.40 -4.33
N SER A 242 -13.67 -16.19 -5.22
CA SER A 242 -13.95 -16.19 -6.64
C SER A 242 -14.31 -17.60 -7.10
N ALA A 243 -14.57 -17.78 -8.40
CA ALA A 243 -14.79 -19.10 -8.98
C ALA A 243 -13.54 -20.01 -8.93
N THR A 244 -12.34 -19.45 -8.74
CA THR A 244 -11.07 -20.19 -8.84
C THR A 244 -10.24 -20.20 -7.57
N PHE A 245 -10.56 -19.35 -6.58
CA PHE A 245 -9.81 -19.31 -5.32
C PHE A 245 -10.63 -18.77 -4.16
N THR A 246 -10.12 -19.00 -2.96
CA THR A 246 -10.49 -18.28 -1.73
C THR A 246 -9.21 -17.89 -1.02
N LEU A 247 -8.88 -16.60 -1.03
CA LEU A 247 -7.59 -16.10 -0.54
C LEU A 247 -7.76 -14.79 0.24
N PRO A 248 -6.95 -14.58 1.29
CA PRO A 248 -6.98 -13.35 2.05
C PRO A 248 -6.19 -12.25 1.35
N TYR A 249 -6.51 -11.00 1.67
CA TYR A 249 -5.61 -9.87 1.44
C TYR A 249 -5.69 -8.85 2.57
N THR A 250 -4.62 -8.06 2.69
CA THR A 250 -4.59 -6.85 3.50
C THR A 250 -4.38 -5.66 2.57
N MET A 251 -5.26 -4.67 2.65
CA MET A 251 -5.19 -3.44 1.86
C MET A 251 -5.04 -2.23 2.77
N VAL A 252 -4.10 -1.36 2.44
CA VAL A 252 -3.88 -0.09 3.12
C VAL A 252 -4.38 1.03 2.21
N TYR A 253 -5.26 1.85 2.75
CA TYR A 253 -5.73 3.08 2.12
C TYR A 253 -5.01 4.28 2.71
N THR A 254 -4.41 5.09 1.86
CA THR A 254 -3.86 6.40 2.23
C THR A 254 -4.65 7.50 1.53
N TYR A 255 -5.51 8.15 2.30
CA TYR A 255 -6.39 9.22 1.86
C TYR A 255 -5.59 10.51 1.62
N LYS A 256 -5.77 11.09 0.43
CA LYS A 256 -5.25 12.43 0.07
C LYS A 256 -6.32 13.49 0.21
N THR A 257 -7.59 13.09 0.09
CA THR A 257 -8.79 13.86 0.36
C THR A 257 -9.77 12.98 1.15
N ALA A 258 -10.94 13.51 1.52
CA ALA A 258 -11.95 12.72 2.22
C ALA A 258 -12.53 11.56 1.38
N ASN A 259 -12.36 11.59 0.05
CA ASN A 259 -12.97 10.62 -0.86
C ASN A 259 -11.99 9.99 -1.85
N SER A 260 -10.70 10.33 -1.81
CA SER A 260 -9.73 9.78 -2.77
C SER A 260 -8.33 9.68 -2.20
N GLY A 261 -7.55 8.81 -2.82
CA GLY A 261 -6.20 8.55 -2.35
C GLY A 261 -5.46 7.49 -3.14
N VAL A 262 -4.51 6.87 -2.46
CA VAL A 262 -3.75 5.73 -2.98
C VAL A 262 -3.98 4.52 -2.11
N TRP A 263 -3.86 3.34 -2.72
CA TRP A 263 -4.00 2.08 -2.02
C TRP A 263 -2.83 1.15 -2.35
N HIS A 264 -2.54 0.26 -1.41
CA HIS A 264 -1.58 -0.83 -1.56
C HIS A 264 -2.18 -2.09 -0.96
N GLN A 265 -2.18 -3.17 -1.71
CA GLN A 265 -2.72 -4.46 -1.30
C GLN A 265 -1.61 -5.51 -1.32
N ASN A 266 -1.49 -6.23 -0.21
CA ASN A 266 -0.79 -7.49 -0.13
C ASN A 266 -1.82 -8.62 -0.27
N PHE A 267 -1.81 -9.30 -1.42
CA PHE A 267 -2.72 -10.37 -1.75
C PHE A 267 -2.09 -11.75 -1.52
N ALA A 268 -2.83 -12.63 -0.85
CA ALA A 268 -2.42 -13.98 -0.49
C ALA A 268 -1.05 -14.04 0.21
N ASN A 269 -0.83 -13.17 1.20
CA ASN A 269 0.36 -13.13 2.05
C ASN A 269 1.69 -12.99 1.27
N GLY A 270 1.69 -12.11 0.27
CA GLY A 270 2.88 -11.68 -0.47
C GLY A 270 3.05 -12.35 -1.82
N LEU A 271 2.03 -13.11 -2.27
CA LEU A 271 2.03 -13.71 -3.59
C LEU A 271 1.96 -12.64 -4.68
N ILE A 272 1.09 -11.64 -4.47
CA ILE A 272 0.90 -10.50 -5.36
C ILE A 272 0.76 -9.23 -4.54
N TYR A 273 1.41 -8.17 -4.99
CA TYR A 273 1.25 -6.82 -4.48
C TYR A 273 0.62 -5.96 -5.57
N PHE A 274 -0.47 -5.29 -5.24
CA PHE A 274 -1.12 -4.33 -6.11
C PHE A 274 -1.04 -2.94 -5.49
N SER A 275 -0.94 -1.92 -6.32
CA SER A 275 -1.09 -0.55 -5.86
C SER A 275 -1.66 0.37 -6.93
N GLY A 276 -2.24 1.48 -6.49
CA GLY A 276 -2.74 2.50 -7.38
C GLY A 276 -3.55 3.56 -6.67
N THR A 277 -4.61 4.02 -7.32
CA THR A 277 -5.47 5.12 -6.83
C THR A 277 -6.88 4.63 -6.61
N PHE A 278 -7.61 5.31 -5.73
CA PHE A 278 -9.02 5.05 -5.50
C PHE A 278 -9.80 6.36 -5.34
N ASP A 279 -11.10 6.24 -5.57
CA ASP A 279 -12.11 7.21 -5.18
C ASP A 279 -13.18 6.48 -4.35
N THR A 280 -14.03 7.22 -3.63
CA THR A 280 -15.17 6.67 -2.87
C THR A 280 -16.45 7.41 -3.21
N PHE A 281 -17.54 6.66 -3.33
CA PHE A 281 -18.86 7.17 -3.65
C PHE A 281 -19.91 6.51 -2.74
N PRO A 282 -20.96 7.23 -2.30
CA PRO A 282 -22.10 6.59 -1.66
C PRO A 282 -22.75 5.55 -2.59
N ARG A 283 -23.25 4.46 -2.01
CA ARG A 283 -24.09 3.46 -2.68
C ARG A 283 -25.51 3.96 -2.95
#